data_AF-A0A7V9JII3-F1
#
_entry.id   AF-A0A7V9JII3-F1
#
_cell.length_a   1.000
_cell.length_b   1.000
_cell.length_c   1.000
_cell.angle_alpha   90.00
_cell.angle_beta   90.00
_cell.angle_gamma   90.00
#
_symmetry.space_group_name_H-M   'P 1'
#
loop_
_entity.id
_entity.type
_entity.pdbx_description
1 polymer ?
#
loop_
_entity_poly.entity_id
_entity_poly.type
_entity_poly.pdbx_seq_one_letter_code
_entity_poly.pdbx_strand_id
1 'polypeptide(L)'
;MDEIWDSIADEAAAESPLWADALLPNHERQLVAVFSRLAPEQYALALESIYEGYLLHYGRPRLFEPPDDDAALLLGDYLYAHGLVRVAALGDVEAVAALAELISTCAHLRAEREQRDGEEWVSAARRLGGAPDPAGVERALTLHAARMA
;
A
#
# COMPACT_ATOMS: atom_id res chain seq x y z
N MET A 1 0.13 -12.32 -9.49
CA MET A 1 -0.81 -11.48 -8.72
C MET A 1 -1.03 -12.11 -7.36
N ASP A 2 -1.46 -13.36 -7.31
CA ASP A 2 -1.54 -14.13 -6.05
C ASP A 2 -0.19 -14.15 -5.32
N GLU A 3 0.91 -14.35 -6.05
CA GLU A 3 2.28 -14.31 -5.52
C GLU A 3 2.66 -12.99 -4.80
N ILE A 4 2.10 -11.84 -5.21
CA ILE A 4 2.37 -10.56 -4.52
C ILE A 4 1.72 -10.58 -3.13
N TRP A 5 0.48 -11.04 -3.05
CA TRP A 5 -0.28 -11.09 -1.81
C TRP A 5 0.28 -12.13 -0.85
N ASP A 6 0.64 -13.30 -1.37
CA ASP A 6 1.31 -14.35 -0.62
C ASP A 6 2.65 -13.85 -0.09
N SER A 7 3.45 -13.15 -0.90
CA SER A 7 4.73 -12.56 -0.44
C SER A 7 4.53 -11.56 0.70
N ILE A 8 3.52 -10.68 0.62
CA ILE A 8 3.23 -9.73 1.70
C ILE A 8 2.80 -10.46 2.98
N ALA A 9 1.90 -11.44 2.84
CA ALA A 9 1.37 -12.19 3.98
C ALA A 9 2.45 -13.06 4.65
N ASP A 10 3.21 -13.82 3.86
CA ASP A 10 4.22 -14.76 4.35
C ASP A 10 5.39 -14.02 5.02
N GLU A 11 5.85 -12.90 4.43
CA GLU A 11 6.94 -12.13 5.01
C GLU A 11 6.52 -11.41 6.29
N ALA A 12 5.30 -10.86 6.36
CA ALA A 12 4.76 -10.32 7.61
C ALA A 12 4.62 -11.40 8.69
N ALA A 13 4.08 -12.57 8.33
CA ALA A 13 3.95 -13.69 9.27
C ALA A 13 5.31 -14.22 9.77
N ALA A 14 6.33 -14.20 8.91
CA ALA A 14 7.69 -14.60 9.26
C ALA A 14 8.38 -13.60 10.19
N GLU A 15 8.10 -12.30 10.04
CA GLU A 15 8.69 -11.25 10.87
C GLU A 15 8.10 -11.23 12.29
N SER A 16 6.80 -11.52 12.46
CA SER A 16 6.15 -11.47 13.77
C SER A 16 4.96 -12.43 13.90
N PRO A 17 4.88 -13.24 14.99
CA PRO A 17 3.70 -14.03 15.30
C PRO A 17 2.43 -13.17 15.45
N LEU A 18 2.55 -11.94 15.94
CA LEU A 18 1.42 -11.02 16.05
C LEU A 18 0.81 -10.69 14.69
N TRP A 19 1.65 -10.55 13.66
CA TRP A 19 1.18 -10.26 12.31
C TRP A 19 0.69 -11.51 11.60
N ALA A 20 1.25 -12.68 11.92
CA ALA A 20 0.70 -13.96 11.50
C ALA A 20 -0.73 -14.16 12.02
N ASP A 21 -0.96 -13.87 13.31
CA ASP A 21 -2.27 -13.97 13.96
C ASP A 21 -3.27 -12.93 13.41
N ALA A 22 -2.79 -11.80 12.89
CA ALA A 22 -3.61 -10.76 12.28
C ALA A 22 -4.02 -11.06 10.83
N LEU A 23 -3.55 -12.14 10.19
CA LEU A 23 -3.92 -12.45 8.81
C LEU A 23 -5.38 -12.91 8.70
N LEU A 24 -6.10 -12.29 7.76
CA LEU A 24 -7.41 -12.79 7.36
C LEU A 24 -7.28 -14.19 6.73
N PRO A 25 -8.26 -15.08 6.94
CA PRO A 25 -8.37 -16.32 6.19
C PRO A 25 -8.35 -16.07 4.68
N ASN A 26 -7.70 -16.93 3.90
CA ASN A 26 -7.50 -16.70 2.46
C ASN A 26 -8.79 -16.37 1.68
N HIS A 27 -9.92 -16.95 2.08
CA HIS A 27 -11.22 -16.73 1.43
C HIS A 27 -11.89 -15.40 1.78
N GLU A 28 -11.42 -14.70 2.82
CA GLU A 28 -11.90 -13.39 3.25
C GLU A 28 -11.01 -12.25 2.73
N ARG A 29 -9.78 -12.57 2.30
CA ARG A 29 -8.84 -11.59 1.73
C ARG A 29 -9.38 -10.97 0.45
N GLN A 30 -9.21 -9.66 0.30
CA GLN A 30 -9.73 -8.90 -0.84
C GLN A 30 -8.59 -8.45 -1.76
N LEU A 31 -8.10 -9.38 -2.58
CA LEU A 31 -6.87 -9.32 -3.38
C LEU A 31 -6.97 -8.43 -4.64
N VAL A 32 -7.43 -7.19 -4.46
CA VAL A 32 -7.61 -6.21 -5.54
C VAL A 32 -6.48 -5.19 -5.51
N ALA A 33 -5.71 -5.18 -6.60
CA ALA A 33 -4.68 -4.17 -6.85
C ALA A 33 -5.33 -2.82 -7.20
N VAL A 34 -4.87 -1.75 -6.56
CA VAL A 34 -5.42 -0.40 -6.76
C VAL A 34 -4.44 0.45 -7.57
N PHE A 35 -3.31 0.83 -6.99
CA PHE A 35 -2.36 1.76 -7.61
C PHE A 35 -1.17 1.08 -8.28
N SER A 36 -0.79 -0.13 -7.90
CA SER A 36 0.33 -0.85 -8.53
C SER A 36 0.15 -1.04 -10.04
N ARG A 37 -1.09 -1.14 -10.52
CA ARG A 37 -1.43 -1.25 -11.95
C ARG A 37 -1.11 0.00 -12.76
N LEU A 38 -0.89 1.14 -12.10
CA LEU A 38 -0.60 2.42 -12.74
C LEU A 38 0.91 2.68 -12.88
N ALA A 39 1.76 1.84 -12.27
CA ALA A 39 3.21 1.96 -12.26
C ALA A 39 3.89 0.76 -12.97
N PRO A 40 5.19 0.84 -13.30
CA PRO A 40 5.94 -0.30 -13.81
C PRO A 40 5.90 -1.51 -12.87
N GLU A 41 5.79 -2.71 -13.45
CA GLU A 41 5.58 -3.97 -12.72
C GLU A 41 6.65 -4.25 -11.65
N GLN A 42 7.90 -3.81 -11.88
CA GLN A 42 9.00 -3.95 -10.93
C GLN A 42 8.73 -3.29 -9.56
N TYR A 43 7.84 -2.29 -9.49
CA TYR A 43 7.46 -1.64 -8.22
C TYR A 43 6.17 -2.21 -7.62
N ALA A 44 5.50 -3.16 -8.28
CA ALA A 44 4.17 -3.60 -7.88
C ALA A 44 4.12 -4.16 -6.45
N LEU A 45 5.06 -5.05 -6.09
CA LEU A 45 5.12 -5.63 -4.75
C LEU A 45 5.37 -4.56 -3.67
N ALA A 46 6.25 -3.60 -3.95
CA ALA A 46 6.52 -2.49 -3.02
C ALA A 46 5.30 -1.58 -2.87
N LEU A 47 4.66 -1.19 -3.96
CA LEU A 47 3.44 -0.37 -3.94
C LEU A 47 2.30 -1.06 -3.19
N GLU A 48 2.10 -2.36 -3.39
CA GLU A 48 1.06 -3.09 -2.68
C GLU A 48 1.37 -3.26 -1.20
N SER A 49 2.65 -3.42 -0.83
CA SER A 49 3.08 -3.42 0.58
C SER A 49 2.78 -2.07 1.23
N ILE A 50 3.21 -0.97 0.60
CA ILE A 50 2.99 0.38 1.13
C ILE A 50 1.49 0.70 1.18
N TYR A 51 0.73 0.35 0.14
CA TYR A 51 -0.70 0.63 0.12
C TYR A 51 -1.46 -0.17 1.19
N GLU A 52 -1.06 -1.42 1.46
CA GLU A 52 -1.61 -2.19 2.58
C GLU A 52 -1.29 -1.52 3.93
N GLY A 53 -0.07 -1.02 4.11
CA GLY A 53 0.31 -0.23 5.29
C GLY A 53 -0.53 1.05 5.44
N TYR A 54 -0.77 1.76 4.34
CA TYR A 54 -1.64 2.93 4.31
C TYR A 54 -3.08 2.58 4.72
N LEU A 55 -3.61 1.45 4.26
CA LEU A 55 -4.95 1.01 4.62
C LEU A 55 -5.05 0.65 6.10
N LEU A 56 -4.01 0.04 6.69
CA LEU A 56 -3.98 -0.21 8.14
C LEU A 56 -4.02 1.08 8.96
N HIS A 57 -3.37 2.15 8.49
CA HIS A 57 -3.42 3.44 9.18
C HIS A 57 -4.74 4.19 9.02
N TYR A 58 -5.38 4.09 7.84
CA TYR A 58 -6.37 5.09 7.45
C TYR A 58 -7.66 4.55 6.84
N GLY A 59 -7.72 3.27 6.48
CA GLY A 59 -8.84 2.70 5.73
C GLY A 59 -9.12 1.24 6.10
N ARG A 60 -9.64 0.48 5.13
CA ARG A 60 -9.94 -0.94 5.31
C ARG A 60 -8.87 -1.82 4.65
N PRO A 61 -7.98 -2.48 5.43
CA PRO A 61 -6.97 -3.39 4.90
C PRO A 61 -7.58 -4.56 4.12
N ARG A 62 -6.74 -5.24 3.33
CA ARG A 62 -7.15 -6.33 2.43
C ARG A 62 -6.70 -7.70 2.93
N LEU A 63 -5.58 -7.74 3.65
CA LEU A 63 -4.91 -8.95 4.09
C LEU A 63 -5.02 -9.20 5.58
N PHE A 64 -5.22 -8.14 6.37
CA PHE A 64 -5.09 -8.19 7.82
C PHE A 64 -6.34 -7.69 8.53
N GLU A 65 -6.59 -8.24 9.71
CA GLU A 65 -7.54 -7.77 10.72
C GLU A 65 -6.78 -7.71 12.07
N PRO A 66 -6.02 -6.63 12.32
CA PRO A 66 -5.31 -6.46 13.58
C PRO A 66 -6.28 -6.41 14.78
N PRO A 67 -5.86 -6.90 15.95
CA PRO A 67 -6.73 -6.96 17.13
C PRO A 67 -7.09 -5.59 17.72
N ASP A 68 -6.27 -4.57 17.47
CA ASP A 68 -6.45 -3.20 17.93
C ASP A 68 -5.69 -2.18 17.05
N ASP A 69 -5.93 -0.90 17.32
CA ASP A 69 -5.37 0.23 16.56
C ASP A 69 -3.83 0.34 16.72
N ASP A 70 -3.28 -0.07 17.87
CA ASP A 70 -1.84 -0.02 18.12
C ASP A 70 -1.12 -1.10 17.28
N ALA A 71 -1.68 -2.31 17.20
CA ALA A 71 -1.20 -3.37 16.33
C ALA A 71 -1.33 -2.99 14.85
N ALA A 72 -2.44 -2.34 14.46
CA ALA A 72 -2.62 -1.82 13.11
C ALA A 72 -1.56 -0.77 12.76
N LEU A 73 -1.27 0.15 13.68
CA LEU A 73 -0.25 1.19 13.51
C LEU A 73 1.14 0.56 13.27
N LEU A 74 1.57 -0.37 14.13
CA LEU A 74 2.89 -0.99 14.01
C LEU A 74 3.03 -1.88 12.77
N LEU A 75 1.97 -2.61 12.39
CA LEU A 75 1.97 -3.37 11.14
C LEU A 75 1.99 -2.44 9.92
N GLY A 76 1.29 -1.31 9.98
CA GLY A 76 1.33 -0.27 8.96
C GLY A 76 2.75 0.28 8.75
N ASP A 77 3.41 0.66 9.85
CA ASP A 77 4.79 1.15 9.85
C ASP A 77 5.77 0.12 9.26
N TYR A 78 5.61 -1.15 9.64
CA TYR A 78 6.39 -2.25 9.06
C TYR A 78 6.20 -2.34 7.54
N LEU A 79 4.96 -2.37 7.06
CA LEU A 79 4.67 -2.52 5.64
C LEU A 79 5.15 -1.32 4.80
N TYR A 80 5.09 -0.10 5.35
CA TYR A 80 5.73 1.08 4.76
C TYR A 80 7.24 0.91 4.65
N ALA A 81 7.92 0.59 5.75
CA ALA A 81 9.37 0.42 5.77
C ALA A 81 9.81 -0.70 4.82
N HIS A 82 9.11 -1.82 4.86
CA HIS A 82 9.41 -3.00 4.05
C HIS A 82 9.21 -2.74 2.56
N GLY A 83 8.14 -2.03 2.18
CA GLY A 83 7.95 -1.58 0.81
C GLY A 83 9.06 -0.66 0.31
N LEU A 84 9.52 0.29 1.13
CA LEU A 84 10.66 1.16 0.78
C LEU A 84 11.97 0.37 0.64
N VAL A 85 12.23 -0.62 1.49
CA VAL A 85 13.39 -1.52 1.38
C VAL A 85 13.39 -2.25 0.03
N ARG A 86 12.24 -2.72 -0.45
CA ARG A 86 12.12 -3.36 -1.77
C ARG A 86 12.49 -2.43 -2.91
N VAL A 87 12.05 -1.17 -2.86
CA VAL A 87 12.42 -0.18 -3.88
C VAL A 87 13.90 0.18 -3.80
N ALA A 88 14.44 0.33 -2.59
CA ALA A 88 15.86 0.58 -2.38
C ALA A 88 16.74 -0.55 -2.94
N ALA A 89 16.29 -1.80 -2.85
CA ALA A 89 16.99 -2.95 -3.42
C ALA A 89 17.08 -2.93 -4.96
N LEU A 90 16.21 -2.17 -5.64
CA LEU A 90 16.30 -1.92 -7.09
C LEU A 90 17.37 -0.87 -7.44
N GLY A 91 17.95 -0.20 -6.44
CA GLY A 91 18.94 0.87 -6.63
C GLY A 91 18.35 2.21 -7.09
N ASP A 92 17.03 2.36 -7.04
CA ASP A 92 16.31 3.54 -7.51
C ASP A 92 16.00 4.51 -6.36
N VAL A 93 16.92 5.43 -6.10
CA VAL A 93 16.81 6.41 -5.02
C VAL A 93 15.67 7.41 -5.29
N GLU A 94 15.39 7.73 -6.55
CA GLU A 94 14.31 8.65 -6.92
C GLU A 94 12.93 8.00 -6.64
N ALA A 95 12.80 6.70 -6.91
CA ALA A 95 11.60 5.95 -6.54
C ALA A 95 11.39 5.88 -5.01
N VAL A 96 12.47 5.68 -4.23
CA VAL A 96 12.40 5.74 -2.76
C VAL A 96 11.91 7.12 -2.32
N ALA A 97 12.49 8.20 -2.86
CA ALA A 97 12.10 9.56 -2.54
C ALA A 97 10.63 9.84 -2.89
N ALA A 98 10.17 9.39 -4.06
CA ALA A 98 8.78 9.56 -4.48
C ALA A 98 7.78 8.88 -3.55
N LEU A 99 8.11 7.67 -3.08
CA LEU A 99 7.25 6.92 -2.17
C LEU A 99 7.29 7.44 -0.74
N ALA A 100 8.46 7.88 -0.26
CA ALA A 100 8.57 8.53 1.05
C ALA A 100 7.77 9.85 1.10
N GLU A 101 7.85 10.65 0.02
CA GLU A 101 7.07 11.87 -0.11
C GLU A 101 5.56 11.59 -0.19
N LEU A 102 5.14 10.57 -0.93
CA LEU A 102 3.76 10.10 -0.95
C LEU A 102 3.25 9.78 0.47
N ILE A 103 4.00 8.98 1.23
CA ILE A 103 3.62 8.60 2.60
C ILE A 103 3.44 9.85 3.48
N SER A 104 4.41 10.77 3.42
CA SER A 104 4.35 12.03 4.19
C SER A 104 3.16 12.91 3.78
N THR A 105 2.89 13.04 2.49
CA THR A 105 1.79 13.86 1.96
C THR A 105 0.44 13.25 2.33
N CYS A 106 0.27 11.94 2.19
CA CYS A 106 -0.93 11.24 2.65
C CYS A 106 -1.15 11.45 4.16
N ALA A 107 -0.13 11.26 4.99
CA ALA A 107 -0.25 11.48 6.43
C ALA A 107 -0.69 12.92 6.76
N HIS A 108 -0.13 13.91 6.06
CA HIS A 108 -0.56 15.31 6.20
C HIS A 108 -2.01 15.52 5.79
N LEU A 109 -2.43 15.05 4.60
CA LEU A 109 -3.81 15.18 4.13
C LEU A 109 -4.81 14.52 5.08
N ARG A 110 -4.47 13.35 5.65
CA ARG A 110 -5.31 12.66 6.63
C ARG A 110 -5.41 13.47 7.94
N ALA A 111 -4.33 14.10 8.39
CA ALA A 111 -4.36 14.99 9.55
C ALA A 111 -5.26 16.23 9.31
N GLU A 112 -5.21 16.80 8.11
CA GLU A 112 -6.03 17.94 7.69
C GLU A 112 -7.46 17.55 7.27
N ARG A 113 -7.79 16.24 7.27
CA ARG A 113 -9.07 15.67 6.82
C ARG A 113 -9.43 16.01 5.37
N GLU A 114 -8.42 16.12 4.52
CA GLU A 114 -8.56 16.30 3.08
C GLU A 114 -8.60 14.95 2.36
N GLN A 115 -9.58 14.77 1.47
CA GLN A 115 -9.78 13.52 0.71
C GLN A 115 -9.13 13.60 -0.68
N ARG A 116 -7.82 13.82 -0.69
CA ARG A 116 -7.01 14.00 -1.93
C ARG A 116 -5.84 13.03 -2.04
N ASP A 117 -5.70 12.13 -1.07
CA ASP A 117 -4.69 11.07 -1.04
C ASP A 117 -4.72 10.19 -2.29
N GLY A 118 -5.90 9.85 -2.82
CA GLY A 118 -6.00 9.10 -4.08
C GLY A 118 -5.29 9.76 -5.27
N GLU A 119 -5.33 11.09 -5.37
CA GLU A 119 -4.64 11.84 -6.44
C GLU A 119 -3.11 11.78 -6.25
N GLU A 120 -2.65 11.82 -5.01
CA GLU A 120 -1.23 11.69 -4.67
C GLU A 120 -0.69 10.30 -4.99
N TRP A 121 -1.47 9.25 -4.75
CA TRP A 121 -1.11 7.89 -5.19
C TRP A 121 -0.93 7.78 -6.71
N VAL A 122 -1.80 8.42 -7.49
CA VAL A 122 -1.68 8.48 -8.95
C VAL A 122 -0.45 9.29 -9.37
N SER A 123 -0.17 10.40 -8.67
CA SER A 123 1.03 11.23 -8.88
C SER A 123 2.31 10.43 -8.64
N ALA A 124 2.36 9.67 -7.55
CA ALA A 124 3.49 8.80 -7.22
C ALA A 124 3.69 7.71 -8.29
N ALA A 125 2.62 7.05 -8.74
CA ALA A 125 2.71 6.07 -9.83
C ALA A 125 3.31 6.66 -11.11
N ARG A 126 2.99 7.91 -11.46
CA ARG A 126 3.60 8.63 -12.59
C ARG A 126 5.08 8.93 -12.36
N ARG A 127 5.46 9.33 -11.15
CA ARG A 127 6.86 9.58 -10.77
C ARG A 127 7.72 8.31 -10.83
N LEU A 128 7.12 7.15 -10.59
CA LEU A 128 7.74 5.84 -10.80
C LEU A 128 7.87 5.43 -12.28
N GLY A 129 7.52 6.31 -13.23
CA GLY A 129 7.57 6.04 -14.67
C GLY A 129 6.29 5.44 -15.24
N GLY A 130 5.21 5.42 -14.45
CA GLY A 130 3.89 5.00 -14.92
C GLY A 130 3.27 5.99 -15.90
N ALA A 131 2.55 5.48 -16.90
CA ALA A 131 1.78 6.27 -17.85
C ALA A 131 0.32 5.80 -17.88
N PRO A 132 -0.42 5.90 -16.76
CA PRO A 132 -1.78 5.37 -16.68
C PRO A 132 -2.73 6.15 -17.58
N ASP A 133 -3.58 5.41 -18.31
CA ASP A 133 -4.68 6.01 -19.07
C ASP A 133 -5.78 6.54 -18.13
N PRO A 134 -6.65 7.46 -18.60
CA PRO A 134 -7.70 8.04 -17.77
C PRO A 134 -8.63 7.02 -17.12
N ALA A 135 -8.94 5.91 -17.82
CA ALA A 135 -9.84 4.89 -17.29
C ALA A 135 -9.18 4.06 -16.18
N GLY A 136 -7.87 3.83 -16.26
CA GLY A 136 -7.06 3.22 -15.21
C GLY A 136 -7.04 4.07 -13.95
N VAL A 137 -6.86 5.39 -14.12
CA VAL A 137 -6.91 6.35 -13.01
C VAL A 137 -8.29 6.35 -12.35
N GLU A 138 -9.37 6.46 -13.13
CA GLU A 138 -10.74 6.47 -12.61
C GLU A 138 -11.07 5.18 -11.83
N ARG A 139 -10.66 4.02 -12.36
CA ARG A 139 -10.82 2.74 -11.66
C ARG A 139 -10.07 2.71 -10.33
N ALA A 140 -8.81 3.14 -10.32
CA ALA A 140 -8.00 3.14 -9.10
C ALA A 140 -8.58 4.08 -8.03
N LEU A 141 -9.00 5.29 -8.41
CA LEU A 141 -9.65 6.24 -7.49
C LEU A 141 -10.98 5.69 -6.95
N THR A 142 -11.79 5.04 -7.78
CA THR A 142 -13.04 4.41 -7.36
C THR A 142 -12.78 3.29 -6.34
N LEU A 143 -11.81 2.41 -6.62
CA LEU A 143 -11.43 1.32 -5.72
C LEU A 143 -10.87 1.84 -4.40
N HIS A 144 -10.05 2.89 -4.45
CA HIS A 144 -9.52 3.53 -3.25
C HIS A 144 -10.64 4.16 -2.41
N ALA A 145 -11.56 4.90 -3.01
CA ALA A 145 -12.70 5.49 -2.30
C ALA A 145 -13.52 4.43 -1.54
N ALA A 146 -13.74 3.26 -2.14
CA ALA A 146 -14.45 2.15 -1.49
C ALA A 146 -13.70 1.53 -0.29
N ARG A 147 -12.40 1.80 -0.15
CA ARG A 147 -11.55 1.39 0.99
C ARG A 147 -11.48 2.44 2.09
N MET A 148 -11.79 3.68 1.77
CA MET A 148 -11.79 4.80 2.71
C MET A 148 -13.15 5.07 3.35
N ALA A 149 -14.20 4.42 2.83
CA ALA A 149 -15.56 4.42 3.37
C ALA A 149 -15.77 3.28 4.39
#